data_AF-A0A1F8DZH1-F1
#
_entry.id   AF-A0A1F8DZH1-F1
#
_cell.length_a   1.000
_cell.length_b   1.000
_cell.length_c   1.000
_cell.angle_alpha   90.00
_cell.angle_beta   90.00
_cell.angle_gamma   90.00
#
_symmetry.space_group_name_H-M   'P 1'
#
loop_
_entity.id
_entity.type
_entity.pdbx_description
1 polymer ?
#
loop_
_entity_poly.entity_id
_entity_poly.type
_entity_poly.pdbx_seq_one_letter_code
_entity_poly.pdbx_strand_id
1 'polypeptide(L)'
;MARPRILDLKLMVKIAKKLGKKDTISINKMVSRKASKLGISAESALILLAKEYGIGASTYQRNLGVTKQAEVRDALPSIFIQARAMSHENKTKNNSEVKPSISKKTALKLTIEYLIEDQELRSRCQDILMASANFDRPINQATLVLEDRIRKKAKPLTKMVGENLVGYAFNEEISKTVLRVASNDADDQRGFAQILRGIVPAFRNKTHHHIVEHFSREEAIRVCGFIDVLLRVVDNSVKIK
;
A
#
# COMPACT_ATOMS: atom_id res chain seq x y z
N MET A 1 -12.90 29.08 -24.92
CA MET A 1 -12.89 28.83 -23.46
C MET A 1 -13.37 27.40 -23.21
N ALA A 2 -12.50 26.51 -22.71
CA ALA A 2 -12.83 25.10 -22.52
C ALA A 2 -13.80 24.93 -21.34
N ARG A 3 -14.96 24.29 -21.58
CA ARG A 3 -15.90 23.87 -20.52
C ARG A 3 -15.14 23.01 -19.48
N PRO A 4 -15.32 23.24 -18.17
CA PRO A 4 -14.62 22.42 -17.18
C PRO A 4 -15.11 20.97 -17.26
N ARG A 5 -14.15 20.03 -17.31
CA ARG A 5 -14.41 18.59 -17.19
C ARG A 5 -15.14 18.35 -15.86
N ILE A 6 -16.31 17.71 -15.94
CA ILE A 6 -17.19 17.50 -14.79
C ILE A 6 -16.48 16.54 -13.84
N LEU A 7 -16.06 17.06 -12.69
CA LEU A 7 -15.59 16.26 -11.57
C LEU A 7 -16.68 15.27 -11.11
N ASP A 8 -16.29 14.10 -10.61
CA ASP A 8 -17.24 13.06 -10.21
C ASP A 8 -18.20 13.59 -9.14
N LEU A 9 -19.45 13.81 -9.55
CA LEU A 9 -20.47 14.44 -8.71
C LEU A 9 -20.80 13.60 -7.47
N LYS A 10 -20.76 12.26 -7.59
CA LYS A 10 -21.05 11.36 -6.46
C LYS A 10 -19.96 11.49 -5.38
N LEU A 11 -18.69 11.58 -5.79
CA LEU A 11 -17.59 11.76 -4.86
C LEU A 11 -17.61 13.16 -4.24
N MET A 12 -17.91 14.20 -5.02
CA MET A 12 -18.05 15.57 -4.50
C MET A 12 -19.18 15.69 -3.46
N VAL A 13 -20.34 15.07 -3.71
CA VAL A 13 -21.46 15.07 -2.74
C VAL A 13 -21.07 14.35 -1.44
N LYS A 14 -20.32 13.24 -1.53
CA LYS A 14 -19.79 12.56 -0.33
C LYS A 14 -18.86 13.46 0.48
N ILE A 15 -17.99 14.22 -0.18
CA ILE A 15 -17.08 15.17 0.47
C ILE A 15 -17.88 16.33 1.09
N ALA A 16 -18.82 16.91 0.35
CA ALA A 16 -19.68 18.00 0.84
C ALA A 16 -20.45 17.57 2.10
N LYS A 17 -21.06 16.38 2.08
CA LYS A 17 -21.77 15.80 3.24
C LYS A 17 -20.84 15.61 4.44
N LYS A 18 -19.61 15.11 4.23
CA LYS A 18 -18.63 14.91 5.30
C LYS A 18 -18.15 16.22 5.92
N LEU A 19 -18.11 17.30 5.13
CA LEU A 19 -17.70 18.64 5.54
C LEU A 19 -18.86 19.53 6.03
N GLY A 20 -20.10 19.03 6.04
CA GLY A 20 -21.27 19.83 6.40
C GLY A 20 -21.55 20.99 5.42
N LYS A 21 -21.12 20.88 4.16
CA LYS A 21 -21.35 21.90 3.11
C LYS A 21 -22.65 21.58 2.35
N LYS A 22 -23.45 22.61 2.09
CA LYS A 22 -24.74 22.49 1.38
C LYS A 22 -24.57 22.35 -0.13
N ASP A 23 -23.43 22.78 -0.68
CA ASP A 23 -23.17 22.82 -2.12
C ASP A 23 -21.88 22.08 -2.51
N THR A 24 -21.81 21.64 -3.76
CA THR A 24 -20.61 21.05 -4.36
C THR A 24 -19.66 22.11 -4.94
N ILE A 25 -20.11 23.37 -5.05
CA ILE A 25 -19.31 24.50 -5.56
C ILE A 25 -18.15 24.80 -4.61
N SER A 26 -18.38 24.75 -3.31
CA SER A 26 -17.32 24.88 -2.31
C SER A 26 -16.26 23.79 -2.46
N ILE A 27 -16.66 22.55 -2.77
CA ILE A 27 -15.76 21.43 -3.03
C ILE A 27 -14.95 21.65 -4.30
N ASN A 28 -15.58 22.11 -5.39
CA ASN A 28 -14.87 22.47 -6.63
C ASN A 28 -13.74 23.48 -6.36
N LYS A 29 -14.00 24.54 -5.59
CA LYS A 29 -12.98 25.53 -5.23
C LYS A 29 -11.82 24.90 -4.45
N MET A 30 -12.11 23.99 -3.52
CA MET A 30 -11.09 23.27 -2.75
C MET A 30 -10.24 22.35 -3.64
N VAL A 31 -10.89 21.63 -4.56
CA VAL A 31 -10.21 20.75 -5.52
C VAL A 31 -9.30 21.56 -6.43
N SER A 32 -9.79 22.65 -7.02
CA SER A 32 -8.98 23.51 -7.90
C SER A 32 -7.76 24.08 -7.18
N ARG A 33 -7.92 24.58 -5.94
CA ARG A 33 -6.79 25.06 -5.15
C ARG A 33 -5.77 23.96 -4.87
N LYS A 34 -6.23 22.75 -4.53
CA LYS A 34 -5.35 21.60 -4.28
C LYS A 34 -4.64 21.15 -5.56
N ALA A 35 -5.33 21.11 -6.69
CA ALA A 35 -4.77 20.79 -8.00
C ALA A 35 -3.64 21.76 -8.36
N SER A 36 -3.88 23.07 -8.24
CA SER A 36 -2.85 24.10 -8.49
C SER A 36 -1.67 23.99 -7.52
N LYS A 37 -1.93 23.76 -6.23
CA LYS A 37 -0.86 23.64 -5.22
C LYS A 37 0.06 22.45 -5.48
N LEU A 38 -0.50 21.34 -5.96
CA LEU A 38 0.23 20.09 -6.16
C LEU A 38 0.70 19.90 -7.61
N GLY A 39 0.33 20.79 -8.53
CA GLY A 39 0.68 20.65 -9.95
C GLY A 39 0.06 19.43 -10.63
N ILE A 40 -1.14 19.00 -10.21
CA ILE A 40 -1.81 17.78 -10.70
C ILE A 40 -3.18 18.11 -11.31
N SER A 41 -3.80 17.14 -11.98
CA SER A 41 -5.15 17.29 -12.51
C SER A 41 -6.22 17.42 -11.41
N ALA A 42 -7.33 18.08 -11.74
CA ALA A 42 -8.44 18.29 -10.81
C ALA A 42 -9.09 16.97 -10.37
N GLU A 43 -9.12 15.97 -11.24
CA GLU A 43 -9.64 14.64 -10.92
C GLU A 43 -8.74 13.92 -9.91
N SER A 44 -7.42 13.99 -10.07
CA SER A 44 -6.45 13.47 -9.11
C SER A 44 -6.57 14.20 -7.76
N ALA A 45 -6.66 15.54 -7.79
CA ALA A 45 -6.84 16.35 -6.60
C ALA A 45 -8.15 16.03 -5.85
N LEU A 46 -9.23 15.71 -6.58
CA LEU A 46 -10.51 15.27 -5.98
C LEU A 46 -10.35 13.94 -5.22
N ILE A 47 -9.63 12.97 -5.78
CA ILE A 47 -9.33 11.70 -5.08
C ILE A 47 -8.52 11.96 -3.82
N LEU A 48 -7.48 12.79 -3.90
CA LEU A 48 -6.64 13.16 -2.76
C LEU A 48 -7.44 13.89 -1.68
N LEU A 49 -8.36 14.76 -2.07
CA LEU A 49 -9.25 15.45 -1.15
C LEU A 49 -10.21 14.46 -0.46
N ALA A 50 -10.81 13.52 -1.21
CA ALA A 50 -11.64 12.47 -0.63
C ALA A 50 -10.86 11.63 0.41
N LYS A 51 -9.63 11.23 0.05
CA LYS A 51 -8.76 10.46 0.95
C LYS A 51 -8.40 11.23 2.22
N GLU A 52 -8.07 12.52 2.12
CA GLU A 52 -7.82 13.40 3.27
C GLU A 52 -9.00 13.41 4.26
N TYR A 53 -10.23 13.38 3.74
CA TYR A 53 -11.45 13.32 4.56
C TYR A 53 -11.89 11.91 4.98
N GLY A 54 -11.04 10.90 4.76
CA GLY A 54 -11.32 9.51 5.11
C GLY A 54 -12.47 8.90 4.32
N ILE A 55 -12.73 9.40 3.11
CA ILE A 55 -13.76 8.89 2.20
C ILE A 55 -13.11 7.87 1.28
N GLY A 56 -13.68 6.66 1.23
CA GLY A 56 -13.22 5.59 0.34
C GLY A 56 -13.29 6.02 -1.13
N ALA A 57 -12.11 6.20 -1.74
CA ALA A 57 -11.98 6.70 -3.12
C ALA A 57 -11.36 5.67 -4.07
N SER A 58 -11.08 4.44 -3.63
CA SER A 58 -10.32 3.43 -4.40
C SER A 58 -10.99 3.03 -5.71
N THR A 59 -12.32 2.91 -5.73
CA THR A 59 -13.07 2.65 -6.98
C THR A 59 -12.98 3.83 -7.94
N TYR A 60 -13.06 5.07 -7.44
CA TYR A 60 -12.95 6.26 -8.27
C TYR A 60 -11.53 6.42 -8.82
N GLN A 61 -10.50 6.13 -8.02
CA GLN A 61 -9.10 6.15 -8.46
C GLN A 61 -8.83 5.13 -9.57
N ARG A 62 -9.36 3.89 -9.45
CA ARG A 62 -9.21 2.86 -10.49
C ARG A 62 -9.86 3.23 -11.82
N ASN A 63 -10.90 4.05 -11.78
CA ASN A 63 -11.59 4.55 -12.97
C ASN A 63 -10.90 5.76 -13.61
N LEU A 64 -9.85 6.32 -12.99
CA LEU A 64 -9.02 7.34 -13.61
C LEU A 64 -8.09 6.72 -14.66
N GLY A 65 -7.72 7.50 -15.67
CA GLY A 65 -6.67 7.11 -16.62
C GLY A 65 -5.31 6.95 -15.94
N VAL A 66 -4.44 6.12 -16.51
CA VAL A 66 -3.14 5.70 -15.93
C VAL A 66 -2.28 6.89 -15.48
N THR A 67 -2.20 7.97 -16.26
CA THR A 67 -1.46 9.19 -15.92
C THR A 67 -1.99 9.85 -14.64
N LYS A 68 -3.31 9.92 -14.48
CA LYS A 68 -3.94 10.50 -13.30
C LYS A 68 -3.81 9.60 -12.07
N GLN A 69 -3.78 8.28 -12.26
CA GLN A 69 -3.48 7.34 -11.18
C GLN A 69 -2.05 7.55 -10.66
N ALA A 70 -1.09 7.80 -11.55
CA ALA A 70 0.28 8.13 -11.19
C ALA A 70 0.36 9.47 -10.43
N GLU A 71 -0.32 10.52 -10.90
CA GLU A 71 -0.40 11.81 -10.18
C GLU A 71 -0.92 11.64 -8.74
N VAL A 72 -1.98 10.84 -8.53
CA VAL A 72 -2.49 10.53 -7.19
C VAL A 72 -1.43 9.82 -6.35
N ARG A 73 -0.73 8.85 -6.93
CA ARG A 73 0.32 8.07 -6.25
C ARG A 73 1.50 8.93 -5.82
N ASP A 74 1.94 9.83 -6.69
CA ASP A 74 3.14 10.62 -6.49
C ASP A 74 2.88 11.82 -5.55
N ALA A 75 1.63 12.33 -5.52
CA ALA A 75 1.23 13.40 -4.62
C ALA A 75 0.78 12.92 -3.23
N LEU A 76 0.48 11.62 -3.04
CA LEU A 76 0.10 11.02 -1.76
C LEU A 76 1.11 11.28 -0.62
N PRO A 77 2.44 11.11 -0.83
CA PRO A 77 3.49 11.48 0.14
C PRO A 77 3.32 12.87 0.77
N SER A 78 2.94 13.87 -0.03
CA SER A 78 2.79 15.27 0.42
C SER A 78 1.66 15.48 1.43
N ILE A 79 0.63 14.61 1.40
CA ILE A 79 -0.47 14.61 2.38
C ILE A 79 0.04 14.16 3.75
N PHE A 80 0.96 13.19 3.79
CA PHE A 80 1.52 12.66 5.02
C PHE A 80 2.50 13.63 5.70
N ILE A 81 3.22 14.46 4.92
CA ILE A 81 4.14 15.47 5.45
C ILE A 81 3.39 16.63 6.13
N GLN A 82 2.27 17.08 5.55
CA GLN A 82 1.44 18.14 6.15
C GLN A 82 0.82 17.72 7.50
N ALA A 83 0.50 16.43 7.68
CA ALA A 83 0.03 15.90 8.95
C ALA A 83 1.11 15.88 10.06
N ARG A 84 2.41 15.78 9.70
CA ARG A 84 3.55 15.79 10.64
C ARG A 84 4.02 17.20 11.00
N ALA A 85 3.99 18.16 10.07
CA ALA A 85 4.40 19.54 10.36
C ALA A 85 3.47 20.22 11.39
N MET A 86 2.18 19.87 11.40
CA MET A 86 1.20 20.44 12.33
C MET A 86 1.36 20.00 13.80
N SER A 87 2.20 18.99 14.10
CA SER A 87 2.42 18.56 15.50
C SER A 87 3.53 19.32 16.23
N HIS A 88 4.38 20.07 15.54
CA HIS A 88 5.52 20.76 16.16
C HIS A 88 5.34 22.28 16.36
N GLU A 89 4.33 22.91 15.75
CA GLU A 89 4.18 24.39 15.75
C GLU A 89 2.99 24.95 16.55
N ASN A 90 2.25 24.16 17.33
CA ASN A 90 1.12 24.69 18.10
C ASN A 90 1.53 25.15 19.51
N LYS A 91 2.23 26.28 19.56
CA LYS A 91 2.26 27.20 20.71
C LYS A 91 2.35 28.67 20.26
N THR A 92 1.40 29.18 19.46
CA THR A 92 0.86 30.56 19.63
C THR A 92 -0.29 30.90 18.67
N LYS A 93 -1.36 31.44 19.27
CA LYS A 93 -2.35 32.43 18.80
C LYS A 93 -3.31 32.13 17.63
N ASN A 94 -4.57 31.93 18.02
CA ASN A 94 -5.83 32.55 17.54
C ASN A 94 -5.92 32.99 16.07
N ASN A 95 -6.56 32.16 15.23
CA ASN A 95 -7.79 32.53 14.54
C ASN A 95 -8.49 31.26 14.00
N SER A 96 -9.79 31.19 14.21
CA SER A 96 -10.64 30.02 13.94
C SER A 96 -10.93 29.86 12.44
N GLU A 97 -10.05 29.16 11.74
CA GLU A 97 -10.44 28.26 10.65
C GLU A 97 -10.08 26.85 11.09
N VAL A 98 -11.08 26.01 11.37
CA VAL A 98 -10.88 24.61 11.72
C VAL A 98 -10.34 23.89 10.47
N LYS A 99 -9.02 23.93 10.29
CA LYS A 99 -8.32 23.02 9.38
C LYS A 99 -8.53 21.62 9.93
N PRO A 100 -9.17 20.71 9.18
CA PRO A 100 -9.46 19.38 9.66
C PRO A 100 -8.15 18.60 9.75
N SER A 101 -7.68 18.34 10.97
CA SER A 101 -6.54 17.47 11.18
C SER A 101 -6.96 16.03 10.86
N ILE A 102 -6.26 15.38 9.94
CA ILE A 102 -6.47 13.96 9.66
C ILE A 102 -6.22 13.20 10.95
N SER A 103 -7.18 12.40 11.40
CA SER A 103 -6.97 11.57 12.59
C SER A 103 -5.76 10.65 12.36
N LYS A 104 -4.89 10.46 13.37
CA LYS A 104 -3.73 9.57 13.26
C LYS A 104 -4.11 8.18 12.75
N LYS A 105 -5.29 7.70 13.14
CA LYS A 105 -5.88 6.43 12.69
C LYS A 105 -6.20 6.42 11.19
N THR A 106 -6.75 7.52 10.67
CA THR A 106 -7.03 7.67 9.23
C THR A 106 -5.73 7.75 8.43
N ALA A 107 -4.74 8.52 8.91
CA ALA A 107 -3.44 8.62 8.25
C ALA A 107 -2.75 7.25 8.19
N LEU A 108 -2.74 6.51 9.31
CA LEU A 108 -2.18 5.17 9.39
C LEU A 108 -2.86 4.21 8.39
N LYS A 109 -4.20 4.22 8.34
CA LYS A 109 -4.95 3.39 7.40
C LYS A 109 -4.57 3.70 5.94
N LEU A 110 -4.47 4.98 5.58
CA LEU A 110 -4.06 5.39 4.23
C LEU A 110 -2.63 4.97 3.90
N THR A 111 -1.72 5.02 4.88
CA THR A 111 -0.35 4.50 4.71
C THR A 111 -0.35 3.00 4.43
N ILE A 112 -1.13 2.21 5.16
CA ILE A 112 -1.26 0.77 4.93
C ILE A 112 -1.87 0.50 3.54
N GLU A 113 -2.94 1.21 3.17
CA GLU A 113 -3.57 1.07 1.85
C GLU A 113 -2.64 1.46 0.69
N TYR A 114 -1.68 2.36 0.94
CA TYR A 114 -0.69 2.79 -0.05
C TYR A 114 0.49 1.82 -0.18
N LEU A 115 1.00 1.30 0.93
CA LEU A 115 2.17 0.42 0.92
C LEU A 115 1.83 -1.04 0.62
N ILE A 116 0.57 -1.45 0.83
CA ILE A 116 0.10 -2.81 0.61
C ILE A 116 -1.03 -2.77 -0.41
N GLU A 117 -0.68 -3.03 -1.67
CA GLU A 117 -1.59 -3.03 -2.81
C GLU A 117 -2.27 -4.40 -2.99
N ASP A 118 -1.57 -5.50 -2.70
CA ASP A 118 -2.12 -6.87 -2.75
C ASP A 118 -3.29 -6.98 -1.77
N GLN A 119 -4.44 -7.32 -2.32
CA GLN A 119 -5.71 -7.30 -1.59
C GLN A 119 -5.78 -8.38 -0.53
N GLU A 120 -5.20 -9.56 -0.79
CA GLU A 120 -5.19 -10.68 0.15
C GLU A 120 -4.28 -10.35 1.34
N LEU A 121 -3.06 -9.91 1.07
CA LEU A 121 -2.09 -9.46 2.06
C LEU A 121 -2.67 -8.34 2.93
N ARG A 122 -3.24 -7.30 2.31
CA ARG A 122 -3.85 -6.19 3.04
C ARG A 122 -5.00 -6.67 3.92
N SER A 123 -5.88 -7.51 3.39
CA SER A 123 -7.04 -8.00 4.16
C SER A 123 -6.64 -8.77 5.43
N ARG A 124 -5.51 -9.48 5.40
CA ARG A 124 -4.98 -10.27 6.52
C ARG A 124 -4.14 -9.48 7.51
N CYS A 125 -3.56 -8.36 7.10
CA CYS A 125 -2.62 -7.60 7.92
C CYS A 125 -3.19 -6.27 8.44
N GLN A 126 -4.16 -5.65 7.76
CA GLN A 126 -4.57 -4.27 8.03
C GLN A 126 -5.12 -4.07 9.45
N ASP A 127 -5.98 -4.96 9.92
CA ASP A 127 -6.54 -4.90 11.27
C ASP A 127 -5.45 -5.06 12.35
N ILE A 128 -4.52 -5.99 12.13
CA ILE A 128 -3.40 -6.25 13.04
C ILE A 128 -2.41 -5.07 13.08
N LEU A 129 -2.10 -4.48 11.92
CA LEU A 129 -1.25 -3.29 11.83
C LEU A 129 -1.90 -2.05 12.48
N MET A 130 -3.23 -2.00 12.49
CA MET A 130 -4.00 -0.94 13.15
C MET A 130 -4.17 -1.18 14.66
N ALA A 131 -3.78 -2.34 15.18
CA ALA A 131 -3.80 -2.64 16.61
C ALA A 131 -2.73 -1.85 17.38
N SER A 132 -2.82 -1.87 18.71
CA SER A 132 -1.90 -1.16 19.59
C SER A 132 -0.56 -1.87 19.81
N ALA A 133 -0.50 -3.19 19.64
CA ALA A 133 0.67 -4.04 19.94
C ALA A 133 0.66 -5.34 19.12
N ASN A 134 1.65 -6.21 19.34
CA ASN A 134 1.83 -7.54 18.72
C ASN A 134 2.11 -7.45 17.20
N PHE A 135 3.17 -6.74 16.85
CA PHE A 135 3.54 -6.44 15.46
C PHE A 135 4.41 -7.53 14.80
N ASP A 136 4.69 -8.63 15.49
CA ASP A 136 5.16 -9.89 14.92
C ASP A 136 4.06 -10.60 14.10
N ARG A 137 2.81 -10.55 14.57
CA ARG A 137 1.64 -11.15 13.91
C ARG A 137 1.42 -10.73 12.45
N PRO A 138 1.45 -9.44 12.07
CA PRO A 138 1.30 -9.04 10.67
C PRO A 138 2.48 -9.53 9.80
N ILE A 139 3.69 -9.63 10.35
CA ILE A 139 4.85 -10.20 9.64
C ILE A 139 4.63 -11.70 9.40
N ASN A 140 4.16 -12.43 10.41
CA ASN A 140 3.76 -13.83 10.28
C ASN A 140 2.70 -14.01 9.17
N GLN A 141 1.61 -13.24 9.21
CA GLN A 141 0.57 -13.30 8.18
C GLN A 141 1.10 -12.96 6.79
N ALA A 142 1.94 -11.94 6.67
CA ALA A 142 2.51 -11.54 5.39
C ALA A 142 3.39 -12.64 4.78
N THR A 143 4.29 -13.23 5.58
CA THR A 143 5.14 -14.33 5.12
C THR A 143 4.35 -15.58 4.77
N LEU A 144 3.23 -15.85 5.47
CA LEU A 144 2.32 -16.93 5.14
C LEU A 144 1.62 -16.71 3.79
N VAL A 145 1.16 -15.49 3.49
CA VAL A 145 0.57 -15.15 2.18
C VAL A 145 1.58 -15.34 1.06
N LEU A 146 2.84 -14.91 1.26
CA LEU A 146 3.91 -15.14 0.30
C LEU A 146 4.15 -16.65 0.05
N GLU A 147 4.27 -17.44 1.12
CA GLU A 147 4.47 -18.88 1.03
C GLU A 147 3.32 -19.57 0.28
N ASP A 148 2.08 -19.21 0.60
CA ASP A 148 0.88 -19.76 -0.05
C ASP A 148 0.81 -19.38 -1.53
N ARG A 149 1.17 -18.13 -1.90
CA ARG A 149 1.20 -17.70 -3.30
C ARG A 149 2.24 -18.47 -4.11
N ILE A 150 3.44 -18.65 -3.55
CA ILE A 150 4.50 -19.46 -4.16
C ILE A 150 4.01 -20.90 -4.35
N ARG A 151 3.40 -21.50 -3.32
CA ARG A 151 2.86 -22.86 -3.35
C ARG A 151 1.81 -23.05 -4.45
N LYS A 152 0.82 -22.16 -4.50
CA LYS A 152 -0.26 -22.19 -5.50
C LYS A 152 0.29 -22.09 -6.92
N LYS A 153 1.36 -21.33 -7.12
CA LYS A 153 1.95 -21.12 -8.45
C LYS A 153 2.89 -22.25 -8.86
N ALA A 154 3.79 -22.69 -7.97
CA ALA A 154 4.72 -23.77 -8.25
C ALA A 154 4.03 -25.14 -8.35
N LYS A 155 3.01 -25.38 -7.51
CA LYS A 155 2.29 -26.67 -7.40
C LYS A 155 3.24 -27.86 -7.18
N PRO A 156 4.03 -27.87 -6.10
CA PRO A 156 4.92 -29.00 -5.80
C PRO A 156 4.12 -30.29 -5.60
N LEU A 157 4.65 -31.42 -6.07
CA LEU A 157 4.03 -32.74 -5.91
C LEU A 157 4.02 -33.22 -4.45
N THR A 158 5.01 -32.77 -3.67
CA THR A 158 5.14 -33.10 -2.25
C THR A 158 4.87 -31.87 -1.38
N LYS A 159 4.47 -32.10 -0.12
CA LYS A 159 4.25 -31.03 0.85
C LYS A 159 5.59 -30.40 1.26
N MET A 160 5.97 -29.30 0.61
CA MET A 160 7.16 -28.51 0.94
C MET A 160 6.79 -27.25 1.72
N VAL A 161 7.61 -26.76 2.65
CA VAL A 161 7.35 -25.53 3.43
C VAL A 161 8.62 -24.72 3.59
N GLY A 162 8.51 -23.43 3.93
CA GLY A 162 9.65 -22.56 4.20
C GLY A 162 10.68 -22.55 3.07
N GLU A 163 11.96 -22.65 3.42
CA GLU A 163 13.07 -22.56 2.45
C GLU A 163 13.02 -23.65 1.39
N ASN A 164 12.56 -24.86 1.74
CA ASN A 164 12.47 -25.98 0.80
C ASN A 164 11.45 -25.69 -0.31
N LEU A 165 10.31 -25.09 0.05
CA LEU A 165 9.33 -24.66 -0.96
C LEU A 165 9.91 -23.56 -1.84
N VAL A 166 10.57 -22.57 -1.25
CA VAL A 166 11.12 -21.45 -2.00
C VAL A 166 12.24 -21.92 -2.93
N GLY A 167 13.18 -22.73 -2.47
CA GLY A 167 14.29 -23.22 -3.28
C GLY A 167 13.86 -24.17 -4.40
N TYR A 168 12.74 -24.91 -4.22
CA TYR A 168 12.10 -25.65 -5.29
C TYR A 168 11.46 -24.73 -6.33
N ALA A 169 10.73 -23.70 -5.88
CA ALA A 169 10.00 -22.79 -6.76
C ALA A 169 10.92 -21.82 -7.51
N PHE A 170 11.87 -21.20 -6.79
CA PHE A 170 12.82 -20.20 -7.26
C PHE A 170 14.25 -20.65 -6.94
N ASN A 171 14.89 -21.28 -7.92
CA ASN A 171 16.30 -21.64 -7.83
C ASN A 171 17.19 -20.56 -8.45
N GLU A 172 18.42 -20.41 -7.96
CA GLU A 172 19.40 -19.46 -8.52
C GLU A 172 19.78 -19.84 -9.96
N GLU A 173 19.80 -21.14 -10.28
CA GLU A 173 20.00 -21.63 -11.63
C GLU A 173 18.66 -21.74 -12.38
N ILE A 174 18.52 -21.01 -13.49
CA ILE A 174 17.29 -21.02 -14.33
C ILE A 174 16.96 -22.45 -14.81
N SER A 175 17.96 -23.27 -15.12
CA SER A 175 17.74 -24.66 -15.56
C SER A 175 17.15 -25.55 -14.46
N LYS A 176 17.28 -25.17 -13.18
CA LYS A 176 16.78 -25.91 -12.02
C LYS A 176 15.44 -25.35 -11.51
N THR A 177 15.15 -24.07 -11.71
CA THR A 177 13.94 -23.41 -11.21
C THR A 177 12.65 -23.95 -11.83
N VAL A 178 11.55 -23.88 -11.08
CA VAL A 178 10.18 -24.16 -11.58
C VAL A 178 9.51 -22.86 -12.05
N LEU A 179 9.74 -21.79 -11.30
CA LEU A 179 9.28 -20.44 -11.58
C LEU A 179 10.50 -19.57 -11.92
N ARG A 180 10.50 -19.05 -13.14
CA ARG A 180 11.51 -18.10 -13.61
C ARG A 180 10.99 -16.68 -13.40
N VAL A 181 11.83 -15.77 -12.91
CA VAL A 181 11.48 -14.35 -12.82
C VAL A 181 11.19 -13.77 -14.20
N ALA A 182 10.28 -12.79 -14.26
CA ALA A 182 9.72 -12.27 -15.51
C ALA A 182 10.78 -11.70 -16.46
N SER A 183 11.84 -11.07 -15.91
CA SER A 183 12.90 -10.43 -16.69
C SER A 183 13.70 -11.39 -17.57
N ASN A 184 13.69 -12.69 -17.24
CA ASN A 184 14.54 -13.71 -17.90
C ASN A 184 16.05 -13.45 -17.77
N ASP A 185 16.44 -12.60 -16.83
CA ASP A 185 17.84 -12.32 -16.54
C ASP A 185 18.35 -13.27 -15.44
N ALA A 186 19.58 -13.77 -15.61
CA ALA A 186 20.16 -14.74 -14.70
C ALA A 186 20.57 -14.12 -13.35
N ASP A 187 21.01 -12.87 -13.35
CA ASP A 187 21.36 -12.15 -12.12
C ASP A 187 20.10 -11.78 -11.34
N ASP A 188 19.05 -11.34 -12.02
CA ASP A 188 17.73 -11.14 -11.40
C ASP A 188 17.19 -12.44 -10.79
N GLN A 189 17.27 -13.56 -11.53
CA GLN A 189 16.82 -14.86 -11.03
C GLN A 189 17.55 -15.21 -9.73
N ARG A 190 18.88 -15.09 -9.75
CA ARG A 190 19.73 -15.34 -8.57
C ARG A 190 19.37 -14.42 -7.42
N GLY A 191 19.27 -13.12 -7.66
CA GLY A 191 18.97 -12.12 -6.64
C GLY A 191 17.61 -12.35 -5.98
N PHE A 192 16.55 -12.53 -6.78
CA PHE A 192 15.21 -12.78 -6.23
C PHE A 192 15.09 -14.14 -5.54
N ALA A 193 15.75 -15.18 -6.04
CA ALA A 193 15.80 -16.47 -5.36
C ALA A 193 16.41 -16.33 -3.96
N GLN A 194 17.53 -15.62 -3.84
CA GLN A 194 18.20 -15.37 -2.55
C GLN A 194 17.35 -14.52 -1.61
N ILE A 195 16.70 -13.47 -2.10
CA ILE A 195 15.81 -12.62 -1.30
C ILE A 195 14.62 -13.43 -0.78
N LEU A 196 13.90 -14.13 -1.66
CA LEU A 196 12.73 -14.93 -1.29
C LEU A 196 13.10 -16.01 -0.29
N ARG A 197 14.25 -16.68 -0.49
CA ARG A 197 14.73 -17.71 0.43
C ARG A 197 15.10 -17.09 1.77
N GLY A 198 15.82 -15.97 1.77
CA GLY A 198 16.27 -15.26 2.98
C GLY A 198 15.14 -14.73 3.86
N ILE A 199 13.97 -14.38 3.29
CA ILE A 199 12.78 -13.98 4.06
C ILE A 199 12.37 -15.07 5.07
N VAL A 200 12.55 -16.34 4.73
CA VAL A 200 12.12 -17.46 5.57
C VAL A 200 12.86 -17.49 6.91
N PRO A 201 14.21 -17.61 6.96
CA PRO A 201 14.94 -17.57 8.23
C PRO A 201 14.94 -16.18 8.87
N ALA A 202 14.88 -15.10 8.09
CA ALA A 202 14.95 -13.74 8.63
C ALA A 202 13.67 -13.33 9.39
N PHE A 203 12.50 -13.66 8.85
CA PHE A 203 11.21 -13.19 9.37
C PHE A 203 10.25 -14.32 9.72
N ARG A 204 9.99 -15.24 8.77
CA ARG A 204 8.96 -16.29 8.95
C ARG A 204 9.29 -17.16 10.16
N ASN A 205 10.48 -17.77 10.20
CA ASN A 205 10.83 -18.74 11.24
C ASN A 205 10.83 -18.09 12.63
N LYS A 206 11.31 -16.85 12.76
CA LYS A 206 11.30 -16.13 14.03
C LYS A 206 9.87 -15.91 14.54
N THR A 207 9.00 -15.38 13.69
CA THR A 207 7.61 -15.02 14.05
C THR A 207 6.63 -16.20 14.07
N HIS A 208 7.01 -17.36 13.52
CA HIS A 208 6.21 -18.59 13.57
C HIS A 208 6.57 -19.49 14.76
N HIS A 209 7.82 -19.45 15.22
CA HIS A 209 8.30 -20.30 16.32
C HIS A 209 8.41 -19.56 17.66
N HIS A 210 8.47 -18.22 17.64
CA HIS A 210 8.64 -17.41 18.84
C HIS A 210 7.68 -16.21 18.80
N ILE A 211 7.23 -15.78 19.97
CA ILE A 211 6.57 -14.49 20.15
C ILE A 211 7.67 -13.43 20.15
N VAL A 212 7.54 -12.41 19.29
CA VAL A 212 8.59 -11.41 19.11
C VAL A 212 8.05 -10.00 19.41
N GLU A 213 8.39 -9.47 20.58
CA GLU A 213 7.80 -8.21 21.06
C GLU A 213 8.54 -6.94 20.61
N HIS A 214 9.75 -7.07 20.03
CA HIS A 214 10.57 -5.91 19.66
C HIS A 214 10.19 -5.27 18.32
N PHE A 215 9.31 -5.89 17.54
CA PHE A 215 8.85 -5.29 16.29
C PHE A 215 7.98 -4.07 16.58
N SER A 216 8.35 -2.93 16.00
CA SER A 216 7.50 -1.73 15.99
C SER A 216 6.41 -1.84 14.92
N ARG A 217 5.35 -1.02 15.03
CA ARG A 217 4.31 -0.93 13.99
C ARG A 217 4.92 -0.50 12.66
N GLU A 218 5.78 0.50 12.70
CA GLU A 218 6.42 1.09 11.52
C GLU A 218 7.29 0.07 10.80
N GLU A 219 8.02 -0.76 11.55
CA GLU A 219 8.80 -1.86 11.01
C GLU A 219 7.92 -2.92 10.37
N ALA A 220 6.86 -3.36 11.06
CA ALA A 220 5.91 -4.31 10.49
C ALA A 220 5.27 -3.81 9.20
N ILE A 221 4.89 -2.53 9.12
CA ILE A 221 4.37 -1.92 7.88
C ILE A 221 5.40 -2.00 6.75
N ARG A 222 6.67 -1.69 7.02
CA ARG A 222 7.73 -1.76 6.01
C ARG A 222 7.97 -3.19 5.53
N VAL A 223 7.98 -4.16 6.45
CA VAL A 223 8.13 -5.58 6.10
C VAL A 223 6.95 -6.06 5.27
N CYS A 224 5.71 -5.73 5.65
CA CYS A 224 4.53 -6.06 4.85
C CYS A 224 4.58 -5.41 3.46
N GLY A 225 4.98 -4.14 3.36
CA GLY A 225 5.16 -3.47 2.06
C GLY A 225 6.27 -4.08 1.22
N PHE A 226 7.35 -4.57 1.83
CA PHE A 226 8.37 -5.32 1.10
C PHE A 226 7.84 -6.67 0.60
N ILE A 227 7.07 -7.38 1.40
CA ILE A 227 6.43 -8.63 0.98
C ILE A 227 5.44 -8.39 -0.17
N ASP A 228 4.73 -7.26 -0.20
CA ASP A 228 3.89 -6.86 -1.35
C ASP A 228 4.70 -6.76 -2.66
N VAL A 229 5.91 -6.18 -2.61
CA VAL A 229 6.82 -6.16 -3.77
C VAL A 229 7.17 -7.58 -4.21
N LEU A 230 7.49 -8.48 -3.27
CA LEU A 230 7.84 -9.87 -3.57
C LEU A 230 6.66 -10.66 -4.13
N LEU A 231 5.43 -10.41 -3.67
CA LEU A 231 4.23 -11.02 -4.22
C LEU A 231 4.08 -10.70 -5.70
N ARG A 232 4.36 -9.46 -6.13
CA ARG A 232 4.33 -9.09 -7.55
C ARG A 232 5.40 -9.84 -8.37
N VAL A 233 6.58 -10.06 -7.80
CA VAL A 233 7.61 -10.90 -8.45
C VAL A 233 7.11 -12.33 -8.62
N VAL A 234 6.49 -12.90 -7.57
CA VAL A 234 5.91 -14.23 -7.63
C VAL A 234 4.78 -14.28 -8.65
N ASP A 235 3.85 -13.33 -8.66
CA ASP A 235 2.70 -13.28 -9.56
C ASP A 235 3.09 -13.07 -11.03
N ASN A 236 4.18 -12.36 -11.30
CA ASN A 236 4.69 -12.14 -12.66
C ASN A 236 5.66 -13.23 -13.14
N SER A 237 6.14 -14.11 -12.26
CA SER A 237 7.02 -15.21 -12.67
C SER A 237 6.38 -16.14 -13.71
N VAL A 238 7.20 -16.80 -14.53
CA VAL A 238 6.74 -17.72 -15.57
C VAL A 238 7.04 -19.14 -15.12
N LYS A 239 6.04 -20.01 -15.18
CA LYS A 239 6.23 -21.44 -14.94
C LYS A 239 6.93 -22.06 -16.14
N ILE A 240 8.10 -22.65 -15.92
CA ILE A 240 8.95 -23.23 -16.98
C ILE A 240 9.10 -24.75 -16.88
N LYS A 241 8.53 -25.36 -15.83
CA LYS A 241 8.48 -26.81 -15.58
C LYS A 241 7.14 -27.19 -14.97
#